data_AF-A0A372YUG7-F1
#
_entry.id   AF-A0A372YUG7-F1
#
_cell.length_a   1.000
_cell.length_b   1.000
_cell.length_c   1.000
_cell.angle_alpha   90.00
_cell.angle_beta   90.00
_cell.angle_gamma   90.00
#
_symmetry.space_group_name_H-M   'P 1'
#
loop_
_entity.id
_entity.type
_entity.pdbx_description
1 polymer ?
#
loop_
_entity_poly.entity_id
_entity_poly.type
_entity_poly.pdbx_seq_one_letter_code
_entity_poly.pdbx_strand_id
1 'polypeptide(L)' 'MGHLLQDETVWLTQQQMADLFQTSRTNVVEHIKHIYGEGELNENSTCQKFR' A
#
# COMPACT_ATOMS: atom_id res chain seq x y z
N MET A 1 -7.25 -16.78 -11.49
CA MET A 1 -5.94 -16.21 -11.11
C MET A 1 -5.89 -14.82 -11.71
N GLY A 2 -6.13 -13.78 -10.90
CA GLY A 2 -6.31 -12.41 -11.38
C GLY A 2 -4.98 -11.73 -11.65
N HIS A 3 -4.87 -11.12 -12.82
CA HIS A 3 -3.75 -10.26 -13.22
C HIS A 3 -3.61 -9.08 -12.23
N LEU A 4 -2.51 -9.02 -11.48
CA LEU A 4 -2.22 -7.96 -10.49
C LEU A 4 -1.22 -6.90 -10.98
N LEU A 5 -0.95 -6.87 -12.29
CA LEU A 5 -0.07 -5.89 -12.92
C LEU A 5 -0.91 -5.04 -13.86
N GLN A 6 -1.32 -3.87 -13.38
CA GLN A 6 -1.95 -2.85 -14.20
C GLN A 6 -1.03 -1.62 -14.12
N ASP A 7 -0.49 -1.19 -15.25
CA ASP A 7 0.43 -0.03 -15.34
C ASP A 7 1.61 -0.10 -14.34
N GLU A 8 2.25 -1.28 -14.24
CA GLU A 8 3.40 -1.54 -13.33
C GLU A 8 3.08 -1.35 -11.83
N THR A 9 1.81 -1.13 -11.49
CA THR A 9 1.34 -0.93 -10.13
C THR A 9 0.82 -2.26 -9.58
N VAL A 10 1.35 -2.67 -8.43
CA VAL A 10 0.91 -3.87 -7.71
C VAL A 10 0.09 -3.48 -6.48
N TRP A 11 -1.08 -4.10 -6.32
CA TRP A 11 -1.92 -3.93 -5.14
C TRP A 11 -1.59 -5.01 -4.13
N LEU A 12 -0.98 -4.60 -3.02
CA LEU A 12 -0.56 -5.48 -1.95
C LEU A 12 -1.30 -5.12 -0.65
N THR A 13 -1.66 -6.13 0.12
CA THR A 13 -2.05 -5.91 1.52
C THR A 13 -0.86 -5.38 2.32
N GLN A 14 -1.12 -4.71 3.45
CA GLN A 14 -0.06 -4.21 4.32
C GLN A 14 0.87 -5.33 4.82
N GLN A 15 0.35 -6.54 5.01
CA GLN A 15 1.15 -7.70 5.36
C GLN A 15 2.07 -8.13 4.21
N GLN A 16 1.55 -8.19 2.98
CA GLN A 16 2.38 -8.49 1.81
C GLN A 16 3.46 -7.43 1.56
N MET A 17 3.19 -6.15 1.81
CA MET A 17 4.21 -5.10 1.77
C MET A 17 5.28 -5.30 2.85
N ALA A 18 4.88 -5.66 4.07
CA ALA A 18 5.81 -5.96 5.16
C ALA A 18 6.76 -7.12 4.79
N ASP A 19 6.21 -8.20 4.23
CA ASP A 19 6.97 -9.37 3.80
C ASP A 19 7.90 -9.02 2.62
N LEU A 20 7.44 -8.21 1.65
CA LEU A 20 8.22 -7.80 0.48
C LEU A 20 9.42 -6.92 0.87
N PHE A 21 9.20 -5.93 1.74
CA PHE A 21 10.23 -5.00 2.18
C PHE A 21 11.01 -5.48 3.42
N GLN A 22 10.77 -6.73 3.86
CA GLN A 22 11.42 -7.34 5.03
C GLN A 22 11.34 -6.43 6.27
N THR A 23 10.17 -5.84 6.49
CA THR A 23 9.89 -4.89 7.57
C THR A 23 8.69 -5.37 8.38
N SER A 24 8.34 -4.65 9.44
CA SER A 24 7.17 -4.96 10.24
C SER A 24 5.90 -4.33 9.63
N ARG A 25 4.74 -4.98 9.83
CA ARG A 25 3.44 -4.42 9.46
C ARG A 25 3.21 -3.03 10.09
N THR A 26 3.70 -2.83 11.32
CA THR A 26 3.61 -1.55 12.03
C THR A 26 4.38 -0.45 11.28
N ASN A 27 5.60 -0.74 10.83
CA ASN A 27 6.42 0.21 10.09
C ASN A 27 5.74 0.61 8.76
N VAL A 28 5.10 -0.35 8.07
CA VAL A 28 4.33 -0.07 6.84
C VAL A 28 3.16 0.87 7.13
N VAL A 29 2.41 0.63 8.21
CA VAL A 29 1.29 1.50 8.61
C VAL A 29 1.75 2.90 8.99
N GLU A 30 2.84 3.01 9.74
CA GLU A 30 3.43 4.31 10.11
C GLU A 30 3.91 5.08 8.89
N HIS A 31 4.61 4.42 7.95
CA HIS A 31 5.02 5.05 6.70
C HIS A 31 3.83 5.54 5.88
N ILE A 32 2.78 4.74 5.72
CA ILE A 32 1.58 5.14 5.01
C ILE A 32 0.91 6.36 5.68
N LYS A 33 0.89 6.41 7.02
CA LYS A 33 0.37 7.56 7.76
C LYS A 33 1.21 8.81 7.54
N HIS A 34 2.53 8.71 7.55
CA HIS A 34 3.41 9.84 7.29
C HIS A 34 3.24 10.36 5.86
N ILE A 35 3.18 9.47 4.88
CA ILE A 35 2.89 9.79 3.48
C ILE A 35 1.59 10.62 3.33
N TYR A 36 0.53 10.25 4.05
CA TYR A 36 -0.71 11.05 4.06
C TYR A 36 -0.59 12.36 4.84
N GLY A 37 0.14 12.35 5.97
CA GLY A 37 0.37 13.53 6.79
C GLY A 37 1.26 14.59 6.12
N GLU A 38 2.19 14.16 5.27
CA GLU A 38 3.08 15.01 4.48
C GLU A 38 2.42 15.49 3.17
N GLY A 39 1.24 14.96 2.85
CA GLY A 39 0.48 15.33 1.65
C GLY A 39 1.07 14.77 0.35
N GLU A 40 1.99 13.81 0.42
CA GLU A 40 2.59 13.16 -0.75
C GLU A 40 1.56 12.32 -1.53
N LEU A 41 0.56 11.78 -0.83
CA LEU A 41 -0.55 11.01 -1.41
C LEU A 41 -1.89 11.45 -0.84
N ASN A 42 -2.94 11.38 -1.65
CA ASN A 42 -4.31 11.69 -1.24
C ASN A 42 -5.04 10.38 -0.88
N GLU A 43 -5.48 10.26 0.39
CA GLU A 43 -6.18 9.07 0.92
C GLU A 43 -7.34 8.57 0.05
N ASN A 44 -7.98 9.46 -0.73
CA ASN A 44 -9.13 9.11 -1.56
C ASN A 44 -8.78 8.32 -2.83
N SER A 45 -7.52 8.29 -3.29
CA SER A 45 -7.13 7.59 -4.53
C SER A 45 -6.57 6.18 -4.31
N THR A 46 -6.17 5.82 -3.09
CA THR A 46 -5.44 4.57 -2.78
C THR A 46 -6.28 3.48 -2.10
N CYS A 47 -7.55 3.73 -1.79
CA CYS A 47 -8.46 2.70 -1.28
C CYS A 47 -9.26 2.05 -2.42
N GLN A 48 -8.64 1.14 -3.18
CA GLN A 48 -9.41 0.28 -4.10
C GLN A 48 -10.27 -0.68 -3.27
N LYS A 49 -11.60 -0.53 -3.33
CA LYS A 49 -12.55 -1.46 -2.70
C LYS A 49 -12.46 -2.81 -3.40
N PHE A 50 -11.77 -3.77 -2.79
CA PHE A 50 -11.88 -5.17 -3.19
C PHE A 50 -13.35 -5.62 -2.98
N ARG A 51 -14.01 -6.06 -4.07
CA ARG A 51 -15.29 -6.78 -4.06
C ARG A 51 -15.04 -8.25 -4.40
#